data_AF-A0A415I045-F1
#
_entry.id   AF-A0A415I045-F1
#
_cell.length_a   1.000
_cell.length_b   1.000
_cell.length_c   1.000
_cell.angle_alpha   90.00
_cell.angle_beta   90.00
_cell.angle_gamma   90.00
#
_symmetry.space_group_name_H-M   'P 1'
#
loop_
_entity.id
_entity.type
_entity.pdbx_description
1 polymer ?
#
loop_
_entity_poly.entity_id
_entity_poly.type
_entity_poly.pdbx_seq_one_letter_code
_entity_poly.pdbx_strand_id
1 'polypeptide(L)'
;MEELKKKYTPYTESERMSYIREYLSTSETKYQFAKRTGICRRLLILWLDKYHINDKVMSTEQPSLRKDSDESLNELEKELAALRAENRKLQRALQEESLRHEACEELINLAESTYHIKVRKNSDAK
;
A
#
# COMPACT_ATOMS: atom_id res chain seq x y z
N MET A 1 1.64 -9.38 57.28
CA MET A 1 0.60 -8.80 56.40
C MET A 1 1.31 -7.95 55.38
N GLU A 2 1.36 -8.41 54.14
CA GLU A 2 2.04 -7.72 53.04
C GLU A 2 1.11 -6.61 52.57
N GLU A 3 1.45 -5.36 52.88
CA GLU A 3 0.64 -4.22 52.45
C GLU A 3 0.74 -4.08 50.92
N LEU A 4 -0.31 -4.50 50.22
CA LEU A 4 -0.52 -4.15 48.82
C LEU A 4 -0.67 -2.63 48.73
N LYS A 5 0.46 -1.93 48.53
CA LYS A 5 0.48 -0.55 48.07
C LYS A 5 -0.35 -0.49 46.78
N LYS A 6 -1.58 0.03 46.87
CA LYS A 6 -2.42 0.30 45.70
C LYS A 6 -1.64 1.22 44.76
N LYS A 7 -1.15 0.67 43.64
CA LYS A 7 -0.54 1.46 42.57
C LYS A 7 -1.58 2.46 42.10
N TYR A 8 -1.31 3.76 42.24
CA TYR A 8 -2.17 4.81 41.71
C TYR A 8 -2.23 4.66 40.19
N THR A 9 -3.31 4.05 39.71
CA THR A 9 -3.68 3.99 38.30
C THR A 9 -5.15 4.40 38.23
N PRO A 10 -5.45 5.66 37.84
CA PRO A 10 -6.81 6.18 37.91
C PRO A 10 -7.78 5.57 36.89
N TYR A 11 -7.28 4.84 35.89
CA TYR A 11 -8.09 4.15 34.88
C TYR A 11 -7.53 2.75 34.62
N THR A 12 -8.40 1.75 34.64
CA THR A 12 -8.16 0.37 34.20
C THR A 12 -8.02 0.29 32.68
N GLU A 13 -7.46 -0.79 32.16
CA GLU A 13 -7.30 -0.99 30.72
C GLU A 13 -8.65 -1.05 29.98
N SER A 14 -9.66 -1.68 30.57
CA SER A 14 -11.01 -1.75 30.01
C SER A 14 -11.64 -0.36 29.87
N GLU A 15 -11.49 0.50 30.87
CA GLU A 15 -11.98 1.88 30.84
C GLU A 15 -11.27 2.68 29.73
N ARG A 16 -9.94 2.58 29.62
CA ARG A 16 -9.17 3.25 28.56
C ARG A 16 -9.66 2.85 27.17
N MET A 17 -9.83 1.55 26.95
CA MET A 17 -10.31 1.02 25.68
C MET A 17 -11.76 1.42 25.40
N SER A 18 -12.60 1.53 26.43
CA SER A 18 -13.97 2.03 26.30
C SER A 18 -13.98 3.48 25.80
N TYR A 19 -13.19 4.36 26.43
CA TYR A 19 -13.11 5.76 26.03
C TYR A 19 -12.49 5.96 24.65
N ILE A 20 -11.47 5.17 24.27
CA ILE A 20 -10.92 5.22 22.91
C ILE A 20 -11.98 4.82 21.87
N ARG A 21 -12.71 3.73 22.11
CA ARG A 21 -13.76 3.28 21.18
C ARG A 21 -14.88 4.31 21.03
N GLU A 22 -15.33 4.90 22.14
CA GLU A 22 -16.34 5.97 22.11
C GLU A 22 -15.82 7.23 21.41
N TYR A 23 -14.57 7.62 21.66
CA TYR A 23 -13.97 8.75 20.97
C TYR A 23 -13.92 8.52 19.45
N LEU A 24 -13.52 7.32 19.01
CA LEU A 24 -13.43 7.00 17.58
C LEU A 24 -14.80 6.82 16.90
N SER A 25 -15.87 6.50 17.65
CA SER A 25 -17.22 6.38 17.11
C SER A 25 -17.96 7.71 16.94
N THR A 26 -17.44 8.80 17.52
CA THR A 26 -18.02 10.15 17.41
C THR A 26 -17.31 10.98 16.34
N SER A 27 -17.88 12.12 15.94
CA SER A 27 -17.19 13.15 15.15
C SER A 27 -16.53 14.24 16.01
N GLU A 28 -16.48 14.05 17.33
CA GLU A 28 -15.95 15.06 18.26
C GLU A 28 -14.43 15.21 18.14
N THR A 29 -13.92 16.43 18.18
CA THR A 29 -12.48 16.66 18.39
C THR A 29 -12.05 16.13 19.78
N LYS A 30 -10.77 15.81 19.97
CA LYS A 30 -10.23 15.41 21.28
C LYS A 30 -10.59 16.41 22.40
N TYR A 31 -10.67 17.70 22.08
CA TYR A 31 -11.06 18.74 23.04
C TYR A 31 -12.53 18.64 23.43
N GLN A 32 -13.44 18.51 22.44
CA GLN A 32 -14.88 18.35 22.70
C GLN A 32 -15.15 17.07 23.50
N PHE A 33 -14.54 15.95 23.11
CA PHE A 33 -14.66 14.68 23.80
C PHE A 33 -14.15 14.79 25.26
N ALA A 34 -12.98 15.39 25.47
CA ALA A 34 -12.42 15.64 26.80
C ALA A 34 -13.33 16.51 27.67
N LYS A 35 -13.93 17.56 27.09
CA LYS A 35 -14.86 18.45 27.79
C LYS A 35 -16.15 17.72 28.19
N ARG A 36 -16.68 16.83 27.34
CA ARG A 36 -17.90 16.07 27.60
C ARG A 36 -17.70 14.94 28.61
N THR A 37 -16.61 14.18 28.47
CA THR A 37 -16.33 13.00 29.30
C THR A 37 -15.60 13.34 30.59
N GLY A 38 -15.04 14.54 30.71
CA GLY A 38 -14.23 14.96 31.86
C GLY A 38 -12.81 14.39 31.86
N ILE A 39 -12.44 13.59 30.86
CA ILE A 39 -11.08 13.06 30.74
C ILE A 39 -10.13 14.12 30.22
N CYS A 40 -8.95 14.20 30.82
CA CYS A 40 -7.88 15.05 30.31
C CYS A 40 -7.55 14.70 28.86
N ARG A 41 -7.63 15.68 27.94
CA ARG A 41 -7.27 15.54 26.53
C ARG A 41 -5.91 14.87 26.31
N ARG A 42 -4.92 15.20 27.15
CA ARG A 42 -3.57 14.63 27.10
C ARG A 42 -3.56 13.13 27.38
N LEU A 43 -4.48 12.65 28.23
CA LEU A 43 -4.60 11.24 28.59
C LEU A 43 -5.12 10.41 27.40
N LEU A 44 -6.11 10.95 26.67
CA LEU A 44 -6.60 10.33 25.44
C LEU A 44 -5.49 10.23 24.38
N ILE A 45 -4.69 11.27 24.18
CA ILE A 45 -3.53 11.25 23.26
C ILE A 45 -2.54 10.15 23.68
N LEU A 46 -2.15 10.12 24.96
CA LEU A 46 -1.23 9.11 25.48
C LEU A 46 -1.75 7.67 25.31
N TRP A 47 -3.06 7.45 25.41
CA TRP A 47 -3.63 6.13 25.17
C TRP A 47 -3.63 5.75 23.70
N LEU A 48 -4.00 6.66 22.79
CA LEU A 48 -3.92 6.41 21.36
C LEU A 48 -2.49 6.04 20.94
N ASP A 49 -1.49 6.78 21.43
CA ASP A 49 -0.08 6.50 21.18
C ASP A 49 0.35 5.15 21.77
N LYS A 50 0.00 4.89 23.04
CA LYS A 50 0.36 3.65 23.75
C LYS A 50 -0.18 2.40 23.04
N TYR A 51 -1.39 2.48 22.51
CA TYR A 51 -2.04 1.36 21.84
C TYR A 51 -1.82 1.37 20.31
N HIS A 52 -1.00 2.29 19.79
CA HIS A 52 -0.75 2.48 18.35
C HIS A 52 -2.03 2.61 17.52
N ILE A 53 -3.02 3.31 18.07
CA ILE A 53 -4.31 3.54 17.44
C ILE A 53 -4.25 4.89 16.71
N ASN A 54 -4.41 4.84 15.39
CA ASN A 54 -4.49 6.05 14.59
C ASN A 54 -5.72 6.86 14.98
N ASP A 55 -5.53 8.17 15.12
CA ASP A 55 -6.63 9.09 15.33
C ASP A 55 -7.55 9.15 14.10
N LYS A 56 -8.81 9.51 14.32
CA LYS A 56 -9.73 9.75 13.20
C LYS A 56 -9.24 10.96 12.41
N VAL A 57 -9.21 10.81 11.09
CA VAL A 57 -8.90 11.91 10.17
C VAL A 57 -10.05 12.90 10.25
N MET A 58 -9.94 13.86 11.16
CA MET A 58 -10.80 15.04 11.13
C MET A 58 -10.40 15.78 9.86
N SER A 59 -11.27 15.80 8.85
CA SER A 59 -11.09 16.64 7.67
C SER A 59 -11.16 18.10 8.11
N THR A 60 -10.07 18.62 8.68
CA THR A 60 -9.80 20.05 8.67
C THR A 60 -9.44 20.36 7.24
N GLU A 61 -10.45 20.63 6.44
CA GLU A 61 -10.29 21.13 5.08
C GLU A 61 -9.58 22.48 5.18
N GLN A 62 -8.25 22.46 5.21
CA GLN A 62 -7.45 23.66 4.92
C GLN A 62 -7.42 23.81 3.40
N PRO A 63 -8.06 24.85 2.83
CA PRO A 63 -8.17 25.01 1.38
C PRO A 63 -6.83 25.15 0.68
N SER A 64 -5.78 25.55 1.40
CA SER A 64 -4.44 25.79 0.86
C SER A 64 -3.63 24.52 0.57
N LEU A 65 -3.93 23.38 1.22
CA LEU A 65 -3.18 22.13 1.01
C LEU A 65 -3.77 21.27 -0.12
N ARG A 66 -5.00 21.52 -0.56
CA ARG A 66 -5.66 20.72 -1.61
C ARG A 66 -5.07 20.95 -3.00
N LYS A 67 -4.71 22.19 -3.34
CA LYS A 67 -4.17 22.50 -4.68
C LYS A 67 -2.86 21.76 -4.98
N ASP A 68 -1.93 21.76 -4.04
CA ASP A 68 -0.64 21.07 -4.23
C ASP A 68 -0.82 19.54 -4.26
N SER A 69 -1.81 19.03 -3.53
CA SER A 69 -2.14 17.60 -3.47
C SER A 69 -2.83 17.12 -4.75
N ASP A 70 -3.75 17.91 -5.30
CA ASP A 70 -4.50 17.57 -6.52
C ASP A 70 -3.60 17.62 -7.77
N GLU A 71 -2.66 18.57 -7.84
CA GLU A 71 -1.64 18.63 -8.90
C GLU A 71 -0.72 17.41 -8.86
N SER A 72 -0.24 17.04 -7.67
CA SER A 72 0.62 15.87 -7.47
C SER A 72 -0.10 14.55 -7.81
N LEU A 73 -1.38 14.42 -7.47
CA LEU A 73 -2.18 13.25 -7.86
C LEU A 73 -2.36 13.15 -9.37
N ASN A 74 -2.61 14.27 -10.05
CA ASN A 74 -2.77 14.31 -11.50
C ASN A 74 -1.46 13.95 -12.23
N GLU A 75 -0.30 14.38 -11.71
CA GLU A 75 1.01 13.97 -12.23
C GLU A 75 1.25 12.46 -12.08
N LEU A 76 0.94 11.90 -10.90
CA LEU A 76 1.05 10.46 -10.65
C LEU A 76 0.13 9.64 -11.55
N GLU A 77 -1.11 10.10 -11.79
CA GLU A 77 -2.04 9.44 -12.70
C GLU A 77 -1.55 9.43 -14.14
N LYS A 78 -0.95 10.54 -14.61
CA LYS A 78 -0.33 10.63 -15.94
C LYS A 78 0.87 9.69 -16.07
N GLU A 79 1.74 9.65 -15.08
CA GLU A 79 2.89 8.75 -15.07
C GLU A 79 2.45 7.29 -15.09
N LEU A 80 1.46 6.93 -14.26
CA LEU A 80 0.89 5.59 -14.22
C LEU A 80 0.25 5.19 -15.55
N ALA A 81 -0.44 6.12 -16.22
CA ALA A 81 -0.99 5.90 -17.56
C ALA A 81 0.12 5.67 -18.61
N ALA A 82 1.20 6.45 -18.56
CA ALA A 82 2.36 6.31 -19.44
C ALA A 82 3.05 4.97 -19.25
N LEU A 83 3.35 4.59 -18.00
CA LEU A 83 3.97 3.30 -17.66
C LEU A 83 3.10 2.12 -18.12
N ARG A 84 1.77 2.18 -17.94
CA ARG A 84 0.86 1.15 -18.45
C ARG A 84 0.86 1.07 -19.97
N ALA A 85 0.98 2.20 -20.67
CA ALA A 85 1.06 2.21 -22.13
C ALA A 85 2.37 1.59 -22.64
N GLU A 86 3.49 1.91 -22.00
CA GLU A 86 4.78 1.32 -22.31
C GLU A 86 4.80 -0.18 -22.03
N ASN A 87 4.25 -0.62 -20.90
CA ASN A 87 4.17 -2.04 -20.56
C ASN A 87 3.39 -2.84 -21.63
N ARG A 88 2.26 -2.31 -22.10
CA ARG A 88 1.50 -2.91 -23.21
C ARG A 88 2.31 -2.97 -24.51
N LYS A 89 3.09 -1.93 -24.81
CA LYS A 89 3.96 -1.90 -25.99
C LYS A 89 5.05 -2.98 -25.90
N LEU A 90 5.70 -3.09 -24.75
CA LEU A 90 6.74 -4.10 -24.51
C LEU A 90 6.19 -5.53 -24.57
N GLN A 91 5.00 -5.78 -24.00
CA GLN A 91 4.34 -7.07 -24.09
C GLN A 91 4.05 -7.48 -25.54
N ARG A 92 3.58 -6.54 -26.38
CA ARG A 92 3.35 -6.81 -27.81
C ARG A 92 4.64 -7.12 -28.55
N ALA A 93 5.70 -6.33 -28.33
CA ALA A 93 6.99 -6.59 -28.95
C ALA A 93 7.57 -7.96 -28.55
N LEU A 94 7.39 -8.35 -27.28
CA LEU A 94 7.81 -9.67 -26.80
C LEU A 94 7.03 -10.81 -27.47
N GLN A 95 5.72 -10.65 -27.63
CA GLN A 95 4.87 -11.63 -28.31
C GLN A 95 5.24 -11.76 -29.80
N GLU A 96 5.45 -10.63 -30.48
CA GLU A 96 5.87 -10.62 -31.89
C GLU A 96 7.22 -11.31 -32.07
N GLU A 97 8.17 -11.01 -31.20
CA GLU A 97 9.50 -11.62 -31.28
C GLU A 97 9.47 -13.12 -30.97
N SER A 98 8.65 -13.53 -30.00
CA SER A 98 8.46 -14.95 -29.66
C SER A 98 7.84 -15.72 -30.83
N LEU A 99 6.82 -15.15 -31.48
CA LEU A 99 6.20 -15.74 -32.67
C LEU A 99 7.18 -15.83 -33.84
N ARG A 100 7.99 -14.80 -34.04
CA ARG A 100 9.04 -14.79 -35.08
C ARG A 100 10.08 -15.87 -34.82
N HIS A 101 10.52 -16.01 -33.56
CA HIS A 101 11.46 -17.06 -33.17
C HIS A 101 10.87 -18.46 -33.41
N GLU A 102 9.62 -18.69 -32.99
CA GLU A 102 8.92 -19.96 -33.21
C GLU A 102 8.81 -20.30 -34.71
N ALA A 103 8.42 -19.33 -35.54
CA ALA A 103 8.35 -19.51 -36.98
C ALA A 103 9.73 -19.87 -37.59
N CYS A 104 10.81 -19.25 -37.10
CA CYS A 104 12.17 -19.60 -37.52
C CYS A 104 12.56 -21.03 -37.11
N GLU A 105 12.24 -21.45 -35.89
CA GLU A 105 12.49 -22.82 -35.43
C GLU A 105 11.72 -23.86 -36.27
N GLU A 106 10.47 -23.57 -36.64
CA GLU A 106 9.68 -24.44 -37.51
C GLU A 106 10.25 -24.55 -38.93
N LEU A 107 10.74 -23.45 -39.50
CA LEU A 107 11.44 -23.49 -40.79
C LEU A 107 12.72 -24.33 -40.73
N ILE A 108 13.46 -24.23 -39.63
CA ILE A 108 14.63 -25.08 -39.40
C ILE A 108 14.19 -26.55 -39.32
N ASN A 109 13.18 -26.88 -38.51
CA ASN A 109 12.64 -28.24 -38.39
C ASN A 109 12.22 -28.82 -39.75
N LEU A 110 11.55 -28.02 -40.58
CA LEU A 110 11.12 -28.42 -41.91
C LEU A 110 12.33 -28.70 -42.83
N ALA A 111 13.35 -27.84 -42.80
CA ALA A 111 14.54 -28.01 -43.62
C ALA A 111 15.35 -29.26 -43.21
N GLU A 112 15.53 -29.47 -41.90
CA GLU A 112 16.25 -30.62 -41.36
C GLU A 112 15.51 -31.93 -41.66
N SER A 113 14.17 -31.94 -41.58
CA SER A 113 13.36 -33.13 -41.89
C SER A 113 13.26 -33.45 -43.38
N THR A 114 13.19 -32.43 -44.26
CA THR A 114 13.01 -32.60 -45.71
C THR A 114 14.32 -32.94 -46.43
N TYR A 115 15.41 -32.26 -46.06
CA TYR A 115 16.68 -32.36 -46.77
C TYR A 115 17.75 -33.13 -46.00
N HIS A 116 17.47 -33.56 -44.77
CA HIS A 116 18.39 -34.32 -43.90
C HIS A 116 19.74 -33.62 -43.67
N ILE A 117 19.75 -32.29 -43.74
CA ILE A 117 20.89 -31.44 -43.41
C ILE A 117 20.75 -30.96 -41.96
N LYS A 118 21.87 -30.79 -41.25
CA LYS A 118 21.86 -30.26 -39.89
C LYS A 118 22.16 -28.76 -39.92
N VAL A 119 21.16 -27.95 -39.59
CA VAL A 119 21.27 -26.48 -39.63
C VAL A 119 21.63 -25.93 -38.25
N ARG A 120 21.11 -26.54 -37.17
CA ARG A 120 21.45 -26.10 -35.81
C ARG A 120 22.90 -26.46 -35.45
N LYS A 121 23.59 -25.52 -34.79
CA LYS A 121 24.89 -25.80 -34.17
C LYS A 121 24.72 -26.77 -32.99
N ASN A 122 25.59 -27.77 -32.91
CA ASN A 122 25.68 -28.63 -31.73
C ASN A 122 26.23 -27.78 -30.58
N SER A 123 25.51 -27.70 -29.46
CA SER A 123 25.96 -27.06 -28.23
C SER A 123 27.13 -27.79 -27.53
N ASP A 124 27.57 -28.94 -28.05
CA ASP A 124 28.66 -29.78 -27.52
C ASP A 124 30.08 -29.40 -28.01
N ALA A 125 30.26 -28.23 -28.63
CA ALA A 125 31.61 -27.72 -28.90
C ALA A 125 32.21 -27.14 -27.61
N LYS A 126 32.96 -27.97 -26.88
CA LYS A 126 33.83 -27.59 -25.76
C LYS A 126 34.97 -26.67 -26.19
#